data_AF-A0A928M605-F1
#
_entry.id   AF-A0A928M605-F1
#
_cell.length_a   1.000
_cell.length_b   1.000
_cell.length_c   1.000
_cell.angle_alpha   90.00
_cell.angle_beta   90.00
_cell.angle_gamma   90.00
#
_symmetry.space_group_name_H-M   'P 1'
#
loop_
_entity.id
_entity.type
_entity.pdbx_description
1 polymer ?
#
loop_
_entity_poly.entity_id
_entity_poly.type
_entity_poly.pdbx_seq_one_letter_code
_entity_poly.pdbx_strand_id
1 'polypeptide(L)'
;SLKYAYPKGPSGYKRTLVKTGATIGANATIVCGNELGEWCTIAAGAVVTKNVPAHALMAGVPARQIGWVCECGQVLNEDLECPDCHRRYNLVEGLLKENEE
;
A
#
# COMPACT_ATOMS: atom_id res chain seq x y z
N SER A 1 -5.49 -44.18 -5.39
CA SER A 1 -5.34 -42.78 -4.96
C SER A 1 -4.69 -42.00 -6.09
N LEU A 2 -5.49 -41.27 -6.88
CA LEU A 2 -5.02 -40.51 -8.04
C LEU A 2 -4.45 -39.17 -7.56
N LYS A 3 -3.12 -39.01 -7.60
CA LYS A 3 -2.47 -37.71 -7.40
C LYS A 3 -2.55 -36.94 -8.72
N TYR A 4 -3.24 -35.80 -8.71
CA TYR A 4 -3.28 -34.89 -9.87
C TYR A 4 -1.85 -34.43 -10.22
N ALA A 5 -1.53 -34.37 -11.52
CA ALA A 5 -0.23 -33.89 -12.01
C ALA A 5 0.05 -32.41 -11.70
N TYR A 6 -1.02 -31.62 -11.50
CA TYR A 6 -0.95 -30.19 -11.19
C TYR A 6 -1.89 -29.88 -10.02
N PRO A 7 -1.41 -29.99 -8.77
CA PRO A 7 -2.24 -29.70 -7.61
C PRO A 7 -2.70 -28.24 -7.66
N LYS A 8 -4.00 -28.03 -7.87
CA LYS A 8 -4.67 -26.73 -7.72
C LYS A 8 -5.18 -26.67 -6.29
N GLY A 9 -4.75 -25.68 -5.53
CA GLY A 9 -5.13 -25.53 -4.13
C GLY A 9 -4.30 -24.46 -3.43
N PRO A 10 -4.67 -24.07 -2.20
CA PRO A 10 -3.95 -23.05 -1.43
C PRO A 10 -2.51 -23.45 -1.07
N SER A 11 -2.15 -24.72 -1.28
CA SER A 11 -0.80 -25.25 -1.16
C SER A 11 0.16 -24.55 -2.14
N GLY A 12 0.70 -23.40 -1.73
CA GLY A 12 1.64 -22.58 -2.51
C GLY A 12 1.21 -21.12 -2.68
N TYR A 13 -0.02 -20.74 -2.31
CA TYR A 13 -0.44 -19.34 -2.36
C TYR A 13 0.19 -18.56 -1.21
N LYS A 14 0.97 -17.54 -1.54
CA LYS A 14 1.47 -16.59 -0.55
C LYS A 14 0.35 -15.62 -0.20
N ARG A 15 0.07 -15.48 1.10
CA ARG A 15 -0.92 -14.53 1.62
C ARG A 15 -0.51 -13.10 1.22
N THR A 16 -1.44 -12.33 0.66
CA THR A 16 -1.33 -10.88 0.51
C THR A 16 -2.21 -10.25 1.59
N LEU A 17 -1.61 -9.49 2.50
CA LEU A 17 -2.33 -8.81 3.57
C LEU A 17 -2.63 -7.37 3.14
N VAL A 18 -3.91 -7.01 3.12
CA VAL A 18 -4.36 -5.63 2.88
C VAL A 18 -4.87 -5.10 4.21
N LYS A 19 -4.19 -4.10 4.77
CA LYS A 19 -4.60 -3.49 6.04
C LYS A 19 -5.71 -2.44 5.85
N THR A 20 -6.28 -2.01 6.96
CA THR A 20 -7.39 -1.05 7.03
C THR A 20 -7.08 0.23 6.25
N GLY A 21 -8.06 0.72 5.49
CA GLY A 21 -7.95 1.99 4.78
C GLY A 21 -7.08 1.99 3.53
N ALA A 22 -6.39 0.89 3.23
CA ALA A 22 -5.60 0.79 2.00
C ALA A 22 -6.49 0.89 0.76
N THR A 23 -6.08 1.72 -0.20
CA THR A 23 -6.78 1.94 -1.47
C THR A 23 -6.01 1.29 -2.62
N ILE A 24 -6.69 0.47 -3.40
CA ILE A 24 -6.13 -0.19 -4.59
C ILE A 24 -6.77 0.43 -5.82
N GLY A 25 -6.00 1.22 -6.57
CA GLY A 25 -6.43 1.86 -7.79
C GLY A 25 -6.80 0.86 -8.88
N ALA A 26 -7.63 1.30 -9.83
CA ALA A 26 -8.11 0.48 -10.93
C ALA A 26 -6.95 -0.19 -11.68
N ASN A 27 -7.08 -1.50 -11.96
CA ASN A 27 -6.08 -2.29 -12.68
C ASN A 27 -4.69 -2.33 -12.02
N ALA A 28 -4.57 -2.02 -10.72
CA ALA A 28 -3.33 -2.28 -9.99
C ALA A 28 -3.15 -3.79 -9.78
N THR A 29 -1.90 -4.25 -9.84
CA THR A 29 -1.53 -5.67 -9.66
C THR A 29 -0.63 -5.80 -8.43
N ILE A 30 -1.00 -6.67 -7.49
CA ILE A 30 -0.20 -6.95 -6.29
C ILE A 30 0.39 -8.34 -6.39
N VAL A 31 1.72 -8.44 -6.44
CA VAL A 31 2.41 -9.74 -6.40
C VAL A 31 2.14 -10.41 -5.04
N CYS A 32 1.78 -11.70 -5.06
CA CYS A 32 1.44 -12.46 -3.86
C CYS A 32 2.58 -12.48 -2.83
N GLY A 33 2.22 -12.41 -1.54
CA GLY A 33 3.18 -12.43 -0.43
C GLY A 33 3.58 -11.04 0.07
N ASN A 34 3.06 -9.97 -0.53
CA ASN A 34 3.31 -8.61 -0.09
C ASN A 34 2.20 -8.12 0.84
N GLU A 35 2.56 -7.24 1.75
CA GLU A 35 1.66 -6.53 2.66
C GLU A 35 1.43 -5.10 2.18
N LEU A 36 0.17 -4.64 2.25
CA LEU A 36 -0.21 -3.25 2.06
C LEU A 36 -0.51 -2.63 3.43
N GLY A 37 0.30 -1.65 3.82
CA GLY A 37 0.15 -0.89 5.06
C GLY A 37 -1.18 -0.13 5.15
N GLU A 38 -1.52 0.31 6.36
CA GLU A 38 -2.74 1.07 6.62
C GLU A 38 -2.77 2.36 5.81
N TRP A 39 -3.94 2.72 5.26
CA TRP A 39 -4.13 3.97 4.50
C TRP A 39 -3.21 4.19 3.29
N CYS A 40 -2.44 3.18 2.87
CA CYS A 40 -1.60 3.30 1.68
C CYS A 40 -2.48 3.40 0.43
N THR A 41 -1.97 4.05 -0.60
CA THR A 41 -2.68 4.20 -1.87
C THR A 41 -1.84 3.67 -3.00
N ILE A 42 -2.37 2.67 -3.71
CA ILE A 42 -1.77 2.11 -4.92
C ILE A 42 -2.42 2.80 -6.12
N ALA A 43 -1.65 3.53 -6.91
CA ALA A 43 -2.14 4.20 -8.10
C ALA A 43 -2.65 3.18 -9.14
N ALA A 44 -3.57 3.63 -10.00
CA ALA A 44 -4.10 2.81 -11.07
C ALA A 44 -2.97 2.27 -11.98
N GLY A 45 -3.08 1.01 -12.37
CA GLY A 45 -2.09 0.34 -13.22
C GLY A 45 -0.73 0.04 -12.57
N ALA A 46 -0.53 0.34 -11.28
CA ALA A 46 0.74 0.07 -10.61
C ALA A 46 0.95 -1.43 -10.34
N VAL A 47 2.21 -1.89 -10.36
CA VAL A 47 2.57 -3.29 -10.08
C VAL A 47 3.42 -3.37 -8.81
N VAL A 48 2.80 -3.77 -7.70
CA VAL A 48 3.44 -3.88 -6.40
C VAL A 48 4.21 -5.19 -6.28
N THR A 49 5.53 -5.07 -6.10
CA THR A 49 6.44 -6.23 -5.99
C THR A 49 7.10 -6.38 -4.61
N LYS A 50 6.83 -5.46 -3.68
CA LYS A 50 7.37 -5.42 -2.31
C LYS A 50 6.30 -4.93 -1.33
N ASN A 51 6.51 -5.13 -0.03
CA ASN A 51 5.66 -4.56 1.01
C ASN A 51 5.55 -3.04 0.87
N VAL A 52 4.37 -2.51 1.17
CA VAL A 52 4.02 -1.09 1.07
C VAL A 52 3.85 -0.51 2.47
N PRO A 53 4.58 0.56 2.84
CA PRO A 53 4.40 1.23 4.12
C PRO A 53 2.99 1.80 4.30
N ALA A 54 2.58 2.02 5.55
CA ALA A 54 1.35 2.76 5.84
C ALA A 54 1.41 4.16 5.21
N HIS A 55 0.28 4.69 4.73
CA HIS A 55 0.16 6.00 4.08
C HIS A 55 0.98 6.19 2.80
N ALA A 56 1.73 5.21 2.31
CA ALA A 56 2.56 5.40 1.12
C ALA A 56 1.70 5.53 -0.15
N LEU A 57 2.03 6.51 -1.00
CA LEU A 57 1.51 6.61 -2.37
C LEU A 57 2.43 5.85 -3.33
N MET A 58 1.96 4.75 -3.89
CA MET A 58 2.74 3.85 -4.76
C MET A 58 2.28 3.96 -6.21
N ALA A 59 3.20 4.14 -7.16
CA ALA A 59 2.88 4.22 -8.59
C ALA A 59 3.94 3.55 -9.49
N GLY A 60 3.53 3.15 -10.70
CA GLY A 60 4.42 2.65 -11.75
C GLY A 60 4.63 1.13 -11.77
N VAL A 61 5.48 0.68 -12.68
CA VAL A 61 5.80 -0.73 -12.93
C VAL A 61 7.32 -0.91 -13.04
N PRO A 62 8.00 -1.49 -12.03
CA PRO A 62 7.47 -1.86 -10.71
C PRO A 62 7.11 -0.63 -9.87
N ALA A 63 6.14 -0.78 -8.97
CA ALA A 63 5.65 0.32 -8.13
C ALA A 63 6.78 0.89 -7.25
N ARG A 64 6.84 2.21 -7.18
CA ARG A 64 7.74 2.98 -6.30
C ARG A 64 6.91 3.97 -5.52
N GLN A 65 7.39 4.30 -4.32
CA GLN A 65 6.79 5.36 -3.53
C GLN A 65 7.08 6.70 -4.21
N ILE A 66 6.03 7.49 -4.42
CA ILE A 66 6.11 8.83 -5.01
C ILE A 66 5.62 9.93 -4.05
N GLY A 67 5.14 9.54 -2.86
CA GLY A 67 4.65 10.47 -1.85
C GLY A 67 3.96 9.76 -0.68
N TRP A 68 3.18 10.54 0.06
CA TRP A 68 2.40 10.10 1.21
C TRP A 68 0.94 10.56 1.07
N VAL A 69 0.02 9.83 1.68
CA VAL A 69 -1.42 10.08 1.64
C VAL A 69 -1.95 10.15 3.07
N CYS A 70 -2.76 11.15 3.36
CA CYS A 70 -3.49 11.26 4.63
C CYS A 70 -4.50 10.11 4.76
N GLU A 71 -4.92 9.80 5.99
CA GLU A 71 -6.05 8.89 6.24
C GLU A 71 -7.32 9.26 5.43
N CYS A 72 -7.57 10.55 5.14
CA CYS A 72 -8.71 10.98 4.32
C CYS A 72 -8.56 10.75 2.81
N GLY A 73 -7.40 10.25 2.35
CA GLY A 73 -7.13 9.93 0.94
C GLY A 73 -6.48 11.05 0.12
N GLN A 74 -6.24 12.22 0.69
CA GLN A 74 -5.51 13.31 0.01
C GLN A 74 -3.99 13.12 0.10
N VAL A 75 -3.29 13.51 -0.97
CA VAL A 75 -1.83 13.51 -1.00
C VAL A 75 -1.31 14.62 -0.09
N LEU A 76 -0.35 14.28 0.78
CA LEU A 76 0.29 15.25 1.66
C LEU A 76 1.18 16.20 0.86
N ASN A 77 1.29 17.44 1.33
CA ASN A 77 2.24 18.42 0.78
C ASN A 77 3.68 18.17 1.26
N GLU A 78 4.61 19.05 0.90
CA GLU A 78 6.03 18.97 1.28
C GLU A 78 6.24 19.04 2.80
N ASP A 79 5.35 19.72 3.52
CA ASP A 79 5.36 19.86 4.97
C ASP A 79 4.67 18.70 5.71
N LEU A 80 4.25 17.65 4.98
CA LEU A 80 3.50 16.50 5.51
C LEU A 80 2.17 16.90 6.17
N GLU A 81 1.55 17.97 5.69
CA GLU A 81 0.22 18.42 6.06
C GLU A 81 -0.80 18.03 4.97
N CYS A 82 -1.97 17.56 5.42
CA CYS A 82 -3.08 17.27 4.53
C CYS A 82 -3.75 18.58 4.07
N PRO A 83 -3.92 18.82 2.77
CA PRO A 83 -4.53 20.06 2.26
C PRO A 83 -6.04 20.17 2.53
N ASP A 84 -6.70 19.08 2.92
CA ASP A 84 -8.16 19.01 3.09
C ASP A 84 -8.57 18.95 4.57
N CYS A 85 -8.03 17.99 5.35
CA CYS A 85 -8.37 17.83 6.76
C CYS A 85 -7.35 18.43 7.73
N HIS A 86 -6.27 19.05 7.24
CA HIS A 86 -5.22 19.71 8.04
C HIS A 86 -4.48 18.86 9.07
N ARG A 87 -4.66 17.53 9.03
CA ARG A 87 -3.83 16.61 9.83
C ARG A 87 -2.38 16.74 9.44
N ARG A 88 -1.51 16.70 10.45
CA ARG A 88 -0.07 16.80 10.29
C ARG A 88 0.59 15.48 10.63
N TYR A 89 1.60 15.16 9.86
CA TYR A 89 2.37 13.96 10.02
C TYR A 89 3.84 14.29 10.17
N ASN A 90 4.61 13.33 10.68
CA ASN A 90 6.05 13.39 10.72
C ASN A 90 6.67 12.08 10.22
N LEU A 91 7.92 12.16 9.75
CA LEU A 91 8.70 10.99 9.39
C LEU A 91 9.56 10.55 10.57
N VAL A 92 9.28 9.35 11.07
CA VAL A 92 10.09 8.69 12.09
C VAL A 92 10.68 7.43 11.46
N GLU A 93 12.01 7.39 11.32
CA GLU A 93 12.73 6.29 10.68
C GLU A 93 12.25 5.98 9.24
N GLY A 94 11.82 7.02 8.51
CA GLY A 94 11.29 6.91 7.15
C GLY A 94 9.85 6.39 7.05
N LEU A 95 9.16 6.22 8.18
CA LEU A 95 7.74 5.89 8.26
C LEU A 95 6.93 7.11 8.67
N LEU A 96 5.78 7.29 8.03
CA LEU A 96 4.85 8.35 8.35
C LEU A 96 4.08 8.02 9.64
N LYS A 97 4.04 8.96 10.58
CA LYS A 97 3.21 8.91 11.79
C LYS A 97 2.38 10.18 11.89
N GLU A 98 1.14 10.06 12.37
CA GLU A 98 0.32 11.24 12.66
C GLU A 98 0.86 11.92 13.92
N ASN A 99 0.91 13.25 13.91
CA ASN A 99 1.29 14.01 15.10
C ASN A 99 0.10 13.94 16.07
N GLU A 100 0.27 13.24 17.18
CA GLU A 100 -0.63 13.39 18.34
C GLU A 100 -0.33 14.75 18.97
N GLU A 101 -1.36 15.61 19.11
CA GLU A 101 -1.27 16.91 19.79
C GLU A 101 -0.76 16.80 21.24
#